data_AF-A0A5K4ELT9-F1
#
_entry.id   AF-A0A5K4ELT9-F1
#
_cell.length_a   1.000
_cell.length_b   1.000
_cell.length_c   1.000
_cell.angle_alpha   90.00
_cell.angle_beta   90.00
_cell.angle_gamma   90.00
#
_symmetry.space_group_name_H-M   'P 1'
#
loop_
_entity.id
_entity.type
_entity.pdbx_description
1 polymer ?
#
loop_
_entity_poly.entity_id
_entity_poly.type
_entity_poly.pdbx_seq_one_letter_code
_entity_poly.pdbx_strand_id
1 'polypeptide(L)'
;MRRFITFLRRQLVSAEDLSRSLNEENKKLTLEKETLEGLLLSKSLECKKLKELIQEKDQKLELYQCEIEHLTEDLNKQKTIFNEQVTLQTVESSKTIENLTRTLEFERKQMIRISSLANRILQQRNEIEEFFITSLNYVRDEIKVNQNNYIHDAKSAYEASIRLAHLGKSNYPPIRTFQNKINSTNNIYDDFKIAQKIPKSTHLTIRDLTWEQKERVLSILFEKMNQSKMKLNNKINSEKSSGKNIFLNNEYGINQLNEMDPKSILYTSMNDHESNRGGQDKGEMDDNNNNNNNTNNSNNNNSNGNNNDNSNEEDSNKIVMNKSEELTKKLYEKLIKFSNHKKDQNNLTDQFDNDHEPNQRNIDSIMDDQINQTKVPYPSPQ
;
A
#
# COMPACT_ATOMS: atom_id res chain seq x y z
N MET A 1 137.69 -5.47 10.54
CA MET A 1 136.98 -6.16 9.42
C MET A 1 135.90 -7.15 9.87
N ARG A 2 136.15 -8.15 10.73
CA ARG A 2 135.14 -9.19 11.06
C ARG A 2 133.80 -8.66 11.60
N ARG A 3 133.81 -7.64 12.48
CA ARG A 3 132.58 -7.01 13.04
C ARG A 3 131.72 -6.31 11.98
N PHE A 4 132.33 -5.73 10.96
CA PHE A 4 131.63 -5.05 9.87
C PHE A 4 130.92 -6.06 8.96
N ILE A 5 131.57 -7.19 8.68
CA ILE A 5 130.97 -8.30 7.91
C ILE A 5 129.79 -8.93 8.66
N THR A 6 129.85 -9.05 9.99
CA THR A 6 128.73 -9.55 10.81
C THR A 6 127.57 -8.57 10.85
N PHE A 7 127.86 -7.26 10.91
CA PHE A 7 126.84 -6.21 10.83
C PHE A 7 126.12 -6.22 9.49
N LEU A 8 126.86 -6.27 8.37
CA LEU A 8 126.28 -6.33 7.03
C LEU A 8 125.45 -7.61 6.81
N ARG A 9 125.89 -8.77 7.30
CA ARG A 9 125.08 -10.00 7.24
C ARG A 9 123.79 -9.89 8.04
N ARG A 10 123.82 -9.28 9.23
CA ARG A 10 122.62 -9.07 10.05
C ARG A 10 121.66 -8.07 9.41
N GLN A 11 122.19 -7.04 8.74
CA GLN A 11 121.39 -6.12 7.92
C GLN A 11 120.77 -6.83 6.71
N LEU A 12 121.53 -7.71 6.03
CA LEU A 12 121.05 -8.49 4.90
C LEU A 12 119.92 -9.45 5.32
N VAL A 13 120.11 -10.22 6.39
CA VAL A 13 119.10 -11.15 6.92
C VAL A 13 117.85 -10.38 7.39
N SER A 14 118.04 -9.25 8.08
CA SER A 14 116.92 -8.39 8.49
C SER A 14 116.16 -7.80 7.29
N ALA A 15 116.84 -7.49 6.19
CA ALA A 15 116.22 -7.01 4.97
C ALA A 15 115.51 -8.15 4.21
N GLU A 16 116.06 -9.36 4.21
CA GLU A 16 115.44 -10.56 3.64
C GLU A 16 114.18 -10.99 4.41
N ASP A 17 114.22 -10.97 5.75
CA ASP A 17 113.07 -11.29 6.59
C ASP A 17 111.96 -10.25 6.44
N LEU A 18 112.31 -8.96 6.35
CA LEU A 18 111.35 -7.89 6.05
C LEU A 18 110.74 -8.05 4.65
N SER A 19 111.56 -8.37 3.64
CA SER A 19 111.10 -8.64 2.28
C SER A 19 110.16 -9.84 2.22
N ARG A 20 110.47 -10.92 2.96
CA ARG A 20 109.60 -12.10 3.06
C ARG A 20 108.28 -11.78 3.75
N SER A 21 108.30 -11.07 4.88
CA SER A 21 107.09 -10.61 5.58
C SER A 21 106.21 -9.74 4.69
N LEU A 22 106.83 -8.80 3.96
CA LEU A 22 106.12 -7.88 3.06
C LEU A 22 105.54 -8.62 1.84
N ASN A 23 106.19 -9.70 1.37
CA ASN A 23 105.67 -10.56 0.32
C ASN A 23 104.51 -11.46 0.81
N GLU A 24 104.56 -11.96 2.04
CA GLU A 24 103.47 -12.72 2.66
C GLU A 24 102.23 -11.83 2.90
N GLU A 25 102.45 -10.60 3.39
CA GLU A 25 101.39 -9.62 3.54
C GLU A 25 100.77 -9.23 2.20
N ASN A 26 101.58 -8.97 1.16
CA ASN A 26 101.07 -8.73 -0.19
C ASN A 26 100.23 -9.90 -0.72
N LYS A 27 100.68 -11.15 -0.51
CA LYS A 27 99.88 -12.34 -0.89
C LYS A 27 98.55 -12.41 -0.14
N LYS A 28 98.56 -12.11 1.16
CA LYS A 28 97.33 -12.06 1.97
C LYS A 28 96.37 -10.97 1.47
N LEU A 29 96.89 -9.78 1.20
CA LEU A 29 96.12 -8.65 0.65
C LEU A 29 95.56 -8.96 -0.74
N THR A 30 96.31 -9.67 -1.60
CA THR A 30 95.79 -10.09 -2.91
C THR A 30 94.63 -11.07 -2.78
N LEU A 31 94.73 -12.04 -1.87
CA LEU A 31 93.63 -12.99 -1.61
C LEU A 31 92.43 -12.29 -1.00
N GLU A 32 92.63 -11.39 -0.02
CA GLU A 32 91.55 -10.61 0.58
C GLU A 32 90.84 -9.74 -0.47
N LYS A 33 91.61 -9.04 -1.33
CA LYS A 33 91.07 -8.27 -2.44
C LYS A 33 90.24 -9.13 -3.39
N GLU A 34 90.76 -10.28 -3.82
CA GLU A 34 90.04 -11.19 -4.72
C GLU A 34 88.74 -11.71 -4.08
N THR A 35 88.77 -12.05 -2.80
CA THR A 35 87.56 -12.48 -2.07
C THR A 35 86.52 -11.36 -1.93
N LEU A 36 86.95 -10.12 -1.65
CA LEU A 36 86.07 -8.97 -1.55
C LEU A 36 85.48 -8.59 -2.92
N GLU A 37 86.26 -8.67 -3.99
CA GLU A 37 85.79 -8.45 -5.37
C GLU A 37 84.75 -9.51 -5.78
N GLY A 38 85.00 -10.79 -5.46
CA GLY A 38 84.03 -11.87 -5.69
C GLY A 38 82.72 -11.68 -4.90
N LEU A 39 82.83 -11.25 -3.63
CA LEU A 39 81.66 -10.95 -2.79
C LEU A 39 80.89 -9.73 -3.29
N LEU A 40 81.58 -8.67 -3.72
CA LEU A 40 80.98 -7.49 -4.31
C LEU A 40 80.23 -7.83 -5.60
N LEU A 41 80.82 -8.68 -6.45
CA LEU A 41 80.18 -9.15 -7.68
C LEU A 41 78.92 -9.98 -7.36
N SER A 42 79.00 -10.89 -6.39
CA SER A 42 77.87 -11.70 -5.93
C SER A 42 76.73 -10.82 -5.39
N LYS A 43 77.04 -9.85 -4.53
CA LYS A 43 76.06 -8.90 -3.99
C LYS A 43 75.48 -7.99 -5.07
N SER A 44 76.29 -7.54 -6.02
CA SER A 44 75.82 -6.78 -7.19
C SER A 44 74.80 -7.58 -8.02
N LEU A 45 75.07 -8.87 -8.26
CA LEU A 45 74.13 -9.76 -8.95
C LEU A 45 72.85 -9.98 -8.15
N GLU A 46 72.94 -10.16 -6.83
CA GLU A 46 71.78 -10.28 -5.94
C GLU A 46 70.91 -9.01 -5.98
N CYS A 47 71.53 -7.83 -5.89
CA CYS A 47 70.84 -6.55 -6.01
C CYS A 47 70.14 -6.38 -7.37
N LYS A 48 70.74 -6.86 -8.47
CA LYS A 48 70.08 -6.86 -9.79
C LYS A 48 68.82 -7.72 -9.80
N LYS A 49 68.91 -8.96 -9.30
CA LYS A 49 67.75 -9.87 -9.20
C LYS A 49 66.62 -9.30 -8.34
N LEU A 50 66.96 -8.68 -7.21
CA LEU A 50 65.96 -8.04 -6.34
C LEU A 50 65.29 -6.84 -7.03
N LYS A 51 66.03 -6.04 -7.81
CA LYS A 51 65.45 -4.94 -8.59
C LYS A 51 64.49 -5.43 -9.66
N GLU A 52 64.84 -6.51 -10.37
CA GLU A 52 63.95 -7.14 -11.36
C GLU A 52 62.66 -7.66 -10.70
N LEU A 53 62.78 -8.30 -9.52
CA LEU A 53 61.61 -8.78 -8.77
C LEU A 53 60.71 -7.63 -8.31
N ILE A 54 61.30 -6.54 -7.80
CA ILE A 54 60.53 -5.34 -7.41
C ILE A 54 59.80 -4.77 -8.61
N GLN A 55 60.48 -4.63 -9.75
CA GLN A 55 59.86 -4.13 -10.99
C GLN A 55 58.70 -5.01 -11.46
N GLU A 56 58.83 -6.34 -11.39
CA GLU A 56 57.73 -7.26 -11.73
C GLU A 56 56.53 -7.09 -10.78
N LYS A 57 56.79 -6.89 -9.48
CA LYS A 57 55.72 -6.64 -8.50
C LYS A 57 55.06 -5.29 -8.72
N ASP A 58 55.81 -4.25 -9.03
CA ASP A 58 55.28 -2.91 -9.32
C ASP A 58 54.38 -2.94 -10.56
N GLN A 59 54.79 -3.63 -11.62
CA GLN A 59 53.96 -3.85 -12.81
C GLN A 59 52.66 -4.59 -12.48
N LYS A 60 52.71 -5.61 -11.63
CA LYS A 60 51.50 -6.32 -11.17
C LYS A 60 50.58 -5.42 -10.35
N LEU A 61 51.14 -4.58 -9.48
CA LEU A 61 50.37 -3.62 -8.69
C LEU A 61 49.67 -2.60 -9.58
N GLU A 62 50.36 -2.09 -10.60
CA GLU A 62 49.79 -1.16 -11.58
C GLU A 62 48.63 -1.80 -12.36
N LEU A 63 48.78 -3.06 -12.79
CA LEU A 63 47.70 -3.80 -13.45
C LEU A 63 46.48 -3.97 -12.53
N TYR A 64 46.69 -4.36 -11.27
CA TYR A 64 45.60 -4.49 -10.31
C TYR A 64 44.94 -3.15 -9.98
N GLN A 65 45.71 -2.07 -9.94
CA GLN A 65 45.17 -0.74 -9.70
C GLN A 65 44.26 -0.29 -10.86
N CYS A 66 44.70 -0.50 -12.10
CA CYS A 66 43.87 -0.26 -13.30
C CYS A 66 42.59 -1.12 -13.31
N GLU A 67 42.69 -2.40 -12.94
CA GLU A 67 41.52 -3.28 -12.87
C GLU A 67 40.51 -2.83 -11.80
N ILE A 68 41.00 -2.44 -10.62
CA ILE A 68 40.16 -1.92 -9.53
C ILE A 68 39.50 -0.60 -9.95
N GLU A 69 40.22 0.29 -10.60
CA GLU A 69 39.68 1.57 -11.09
C GLU A 69 38.55 1.33 -12.10
N HIS A 70 38.77 0.46 -13.08
CA HIS A 70 37.75 0.09 -14.06
C HIS A 70 36.51 -0.53 -13.39
N LEU A 71 36.69 -1.49 -12.47
CA LEU A 71 35.59 -2.10 -11.72
C LEU A 71 34.81 -1.08 -10.89
N THR A 72 35.51 -0.12 -10.29
CA THR A 72 34.89 0.95 -9.49
C THR A 72 34.07 1.88 -10.38
N GLU A 73 34.57 2.23 -11.57
CA GLU A 73 33.85 3.05 -12.53
C GLU A 73 32.59 2.35 -13.04
N ASP A 74 32.68 1.07 -13.39
CA ASP A 74 31.55 0.26 -13.82
C ASP A 74 30.49 0.12 -12.73
N LEU A 75 30.90 -0.10 -11.48
CA LEU A 75 29.98 -0.15 -10.34
C LEU A 75 29.28 1.20 -10.12
N ASN A 76 29.99 2.31 -10.27
CA ASN A 76 29.38 3.64 -10.16
C ASN A 76 28.37 3.89 -11.29
N LYS A 77 28.68 3.50 -12.53
CA LYS A 77 27.74 3.58 -13.67
C LYS A 77 26.49 2.73 -13.43
N GLN A 78 26.66 1.50 -12.95
CA GLN A 78 25.52 0.63 -12.62
C GLN A 78 24.68 1.22 -11.50
N LYS A 79 25.32 1.80 -10.48
CA LYS A 79 24.63 2.46 -9.36
C LYS A 79 23.83 3.66 -9.82
N THR A 80 24.35 4.49 -10.73
CA THR A 80 23.60 5.66 -11.23
C THR A 80 22.38 5.23 -12.04
N ILE A 81 22.53 4.26 -12.96
CA ILE A 81 21.41 3.73 -13.75
C ILE A 81 20.35 3.10 -12.85
N PHE A 82 20.78 2.29 -11.87
CA PHE A 82 19.87 1.65 -10.93
C PHE A 82 19.11 2.69 -10.09
N ASN A 83 19.82 3.70 -9.57
CA ASN A 83 19.17 4.77 -8.81
C ASN A 83 18.17 5.54 -9.66
N GLU A 84 18.51 5.89 -10.90
CA GLU A 84 17.59 6.56 -11.82
C GLU A 84 16.33 5.71 -12.06
N GLN A 85 16.49 4.43 -12.37
CA GLN A 85 15.36 3.51 -12.54
C GLN A 85 14.48 3.42 -11.29
N VAL A 86 15.08 3.29 -10.11
CA VAL A 86 14.34 3.24 -8.84
C VAL A 86 13.59 4.55 -8.60
N THR A 87 14.21 5.71 -8.90
CA THR A 87 13.53 7.01 -8.75
C THR A 87 12.35 7.15 -9.70
N LEU A 88 12.51 6.77 -10.98
CA LEU A 88 11.43 6.80 -11.96
C LEU A 88 10.27 5.88 -11.54
N GLN A 89 10.57 4.63 -11.18
CA GLN A 89 9.55 3.68 -10.72
C GLN A 89 8.83 4.17 -9.46
N THR A 90 9.55 4.81 -8.53
CA THR A 90 8.97 5.37 -7.31
C THR A 90 8.03 6.54 -7.64
N VAL A 91 8.41 7.42 -8.56
CA VAL A 91 7.57 8.55 -9.01
C VAL A 91 6.32 8.05 -9.73
N GLU A 92 6.45 7.06 -10.62
CA GLU A 92 5.31 6.45 -11.30
C GLU A 92 4.37 5.75 -10.31
N SER A 93 4.92 4.98 -9.37
CA SER A 93 4.15 4.33 -8.31
C SER A 93 3.44 5.35 -7.43
N SER A 94 4.11 6.45 -7.07
CA SER A 94 3.50 7.55 -6.30
C SER A 94 2.32 8.18 -7.06
N LYS A 95 2.48 8.45 -8.35
CA LYS A 95 1.41 9.03 -9.20
C LYS A 95 0.21 8.08 -9.33
N THR A 96 0.46 6.78 -9.50
CA THR A 96 -0.63 5.79 -9.56
C THR A 96 -1.37 5.68 -8.23
N ILE A 97 -0.64 5.68 -7.10
CA ILE A 97 -1.23 5.71 -5.75
C ILE A 97 -2.08 6.98 -5.55
N GLU A 98 -1.61 8.15 -5.97
CA GLU A 98 -2.38 9.40 -5.85
C GLU A 98 -3.68 9.32 -6.66
N ASN A 99 -3.60 8.84 -7.91
CA ASN A 99 -4.77 8.69 -8.78
C ASN A 99 -5.80 7.71 -8.21
N LEU A 100 -5.34 6.58 -7.69
CA LEU A 100 -6.21 5.60 -7.04
C LEU A 100 -6.84 6.18 -5.78
N THR A 101 -6.07 6.89 -4.96
CA THR A 101 -6.57 7.54 -3.74
C THR A 101 -7.64 8.59 -4.08
N ARG A 102 -7.41 9.42 -5.09
CA ARG A 102 -8.39 10.41 -5.57
C ARG A 102 -9.68 9.75 -6.07
N THR A 103 -9.56 8.64 -6.80
CA THR A 103 -10.71 7.88 -7.29
C THR A 103 -11.50 7.28 -6.12
N LEU A 104 -10.82 6.67 -5.15
CA LEU A 104 -11.45 6.12 -3.95
C LEU A 104 -12.16 7.20 -3.13
N GLU A 105 -11.59 8.40 -2.99
CA GLU A 105 -12.26 9.51 -2.32
C GLU A 105 -13.53 9.95 -3.05
N PHE A 106 -13.51 10.00 -4.38
CA PHE A 106 -14.67 10.34 -5.18
C PHE A 106 -15.77 9.29 -5.02
N GLU A 107 -15.43 8.01 -5.12
CA GLU A 107 -16.36 6.90 -4.86
C GLU A 107 -16.94 6.94 -3.45
N ARG A 108 -16.11 7.22 -2.44
CA ARG A 108 -16.58 7.39 -1.05
C ARG A 108 -17.57 8.53 -0.91
N LYS A 109 -17.31 9.69 -1.56
CA LYS A 109 -18.24 10.84 -1.57
C LYS A 109 -19.56 10.47 -2.25
N GLN A 110 -19.52 9.73 -3.36
CA GLN A 110 -20.72 9.23 -4.03
C GLN A 110 -21.51 8.28 -3.13
N MET A 111 -20.84 7.33 -2.47
CA MET A 111 -21.48 6.40 -1.53
C MET A 111 -22.15 7.12 -0.36
N ILE A 112 -21.52 8.17 0.18
CA ILE A 112 -22.11 9.01 1.23
C ILE A 112 -23.36 9.75 0.71
N ARG A 113 -23.34 10.26 -0.53
CA ARG A 113 -24.52 10.88 -1.16
C ARG A 113 -25.64 9.87 -1.38
N ILE A 114 -25.34 8.67 -1.87
CA ILE A 114 -26.33 7.61 -2.08
C ILE A 114 -26.94 7.16 -0.75
N SER A 115 -26.11 6.93 0.28
CA SER A 115 -26.59 6.52 1.60
C SER A 115 -27.45 7.59 2.26
N SER A 116 -27.04 8.86 2.20
CA SER A 116 -27.87 9.97 2.72
C SER A 116 -29.19 10.12 1.96
N LEU A 117 -29.19 9.94 0.64
CA LEU A 117 -30.41 9.94 -0.16
C LEU A 117 -31.31 8.75 0.20
N ALA A 118 -30.75 7.55 0.33
CA ALA A 118 -31.48 6.35 0.73
C ALA A 118 -32.13 6.54 2.11
N ASN A 119 -31.37 7.07 3.08
CA ASN A 119 -31.89 7.37 4.42
C ASN A 119 -33.01 8.42 4.37
N ARG A 120 -32.86 9.48 3.55
CA ARG A 120 -33.94 10.47 3.37
C ARG A 120 -35.20 9.85 2.77
N ILE A 121 -35.06 8.99 1.77
CA ILE A 121 -36.20 8.29 1.15
C ILE A 121 -36.87 7.36 2.16
N LEU A 122 -36.09 6.62 2.96
CA LEU A 122 -36.61 5.76 4.02
C LEU A 122 -37.35 6.58 5.08
N GLN A 123 -36.79 7.73 5.50
CA GLN A 123 -37.42 8.61 6.45
C GLN A 123 -38.76 9.16 5.91
N GLN A 124 -38.77 9.71 4.69
CA GLN A 124 -40.00 10.20 4.06
C GLN A 124 -41.05 9.08 3.93
N ARG A 125 -40.61 7.86 3.61
CA ARG A 125 -41.50 6.70 3.56
C ARG A 125 -42.07 6.37 4.93
N ASN A 126 -41.24 6.37 5.97
CA ASN A 126 -41.66 6.11 7.33
C ASN A 126 -42.68 7.16 7.81
N GLU A 127 -42.43 8.45 7.55
CA GLU A 127 -43.35 9.55 7.85
C GLU A 127 -44.71 9.36 7.16
N ILE A 128 -44.70 8.93 5.89
CA ILE A 128 -45.93 8.63 5.14
C ILE A 128 -46.67 7.41 5.73
N GLU A 129 -45.94 6.33 6.04
CA GLU A 129 -46.52 5.12 6.64
C GLU A 129 -47.14 5.41 8.01
N GLU A 130 -46.45 6.18 8.85
CA GLU A 130 -46.94 6.65 10.14
C GLU A 130 -48.19 7.53 9.99
N PHE A 131 -48.18 8.47 9.04
CA PHE A 131 -49.34 9.30 8.73
C PHE A 131 -50.57 8.46 8.33
N PHE A 132 -50.38 7.44 7.48
CA PHE A 132 -51.49 6.58 7.06
C PHE A 132 -52.03 5.71 8.20
N ILE A 133 -51.15 5.14 9.01
CA ILE A 133 -51.55 4.33 10.18
C ILE A 133 -52.34 5.22 11.16
N THR A 134 -51.82 6.40 11.47
CA THR A 134 -52.46 7.36 12.37
C THR A 134 -53.82 7.81 11.83
N SER A 135 -53.88 8.16 10.54
CA SER A 135 -55.13 8.57 9.88
C SER A 135 -56.18 7.46 9.86
N LEU A 136 -55.77 6.22 9.58
CA LEU A 136 -56.67 5.07 9.60
C LEU A 136 -57.19 4.78 11.01
N ASN A 137 -56.33 4.87 12.03
CA ASN A 137 -56.75 4.71 13.42
C ASN A 137 -57.74 5.80 13.83
N TYR A 138 -57.45 7.06 13.51
CA TYR A 138 -58.35 8.18 13.74
C TYR A 138 -59.72 7.96 13.10
N VAL A 139 -59.76 7.61 11.82
CA VAL A 139 -61.03 7.35 11.12
C VAL A 139 -61.78 6.15 11.73
N ARG A 140 -61.08 5.07 12.12
CA ARG A 140 -61.72 3.91 12.76
C ARG A 140 -62.35 4.27 14.10
N ASP A 141 -61.73 5.15 14.88
CA ASP A 141 -62.29 5.60 16.14
C ASP A 141 -63.48 6.54 15.91
N GLU A 142 -63.40 7.45 14.94
CA GLU A 142 -64.54 8.27 14.51
C GLU A 142 -65.71 7.42 13.99
N ILE A 143 -65.46 6.33 13.28
CA ILE A 143 -66.49 5.37 12.86
C ILE A 143 -67.20 4.79 14.08
N LYS A 144 -66.47 4.33 15.11
CA LYS A 144 -67.08 3.76 16.32
C LYS A 144 -67.95 4.79 17.03
N VAL A 145 -67.46 6.03 17.17
CA VAL A 145 -68.20 7.14 17.78
C VAL A 145 -69.46 7.46 16.98
N ASN A 146 -69.33 7.61 15.66
CA ASN A 146 -70.44 7.92 14.76
C ASN A 146 -71.50 6.80 14.76
N GLN A 147 -71.08 5.53 14.72
CA GLN A 147 -72.00 4.39 14.80
C GLN A 147 -72.75 4.34 16.12
N ASN A 148 -72.07 4.59 17.24
CA ASN A 148 -72.71 4.65 18.56
C ASN A 148 -73.72 5.79 18.66
N ASN A 149 -73.36 6.99 18.18
CA ASN A 149 -74.25 8.14 18.14
C ASN A 149 -75.46 7.88 17.25
N TYR A 150 -75.24 7.31 16.06
CA TYR A 150 -76.32 6.96 15.14
C TYR A 150 -77.28 5.93 15.74
N ILE A 151 -76.77 4.89 16.42
CA ILE A 151 -77.61 3.91 17.12
C ILE A 151 -78.43 4.59 18.21
N HIS A 152 -77.80 5.44 19.02
CA HIS A 152 -78.46 6.15 20.11
C HIS A 152 -79.59 7.06 19.59
N ASP A 153 -79.31 7.88 18.58
CA ASP A 153 -80.27 8.84 18.02
C ASP A 153 -81.41 8.13 17.29
N ALA A 154 -81.09 7.10 16.52
CA ALA A 154 -82.08 6.24 15.87
C ALA A 154 -83.02 5.55 16.86
N LYS A 155 -82.47 5.06 17.99
CA LYS A 155 -83.25 4.44 19.05
C LYS A 155 -84.16 5.45 19.74
N SER A 156 -83.62 6.61 20.10
CA SER A 156 -84.38 7.70 20.72
C SER A 156 -85.52 8.19 19.82
N ALA A 157 -85.26 8.39 18.53
CA ALA A 157 -86.27 8.80 17.54
C ALA A 157 -87.37 7.73 17.35
N TYR A 158 -87.00 6.45 17.34
CA TYR A 158 -87.95 5.35 17.28
C TYR A 158 -88.84 5.29 18.53
N GLU A 159 -88.26 5.37 19.72
CA GLU A 159 -89.00 5.40 20.99
C GLU A 159 -89.94 6.61 21.10
N ALA A 160 -89.50 7.78 20.62
CA ALA A 160 -90.34 8.97 20.54
C ALA A 160 -91.53 8.78 19.59
N SER A 161 -91.30 8.16 18.43
CA SER A 161 -92.34 7.85 17.44
C SER A 161 -93.37 6.84 17.98
N ILE A 162 -92.91 5.82 18.71
CA ILE A 162 -93.78 4.87 19.41
C ILE A 162 -94.63 5.59 20.46
N ARG A 163 -94.04 6.49 21.25
CA ARG A 163 -94.75 7.25 22.29
C ARG A 163 -95.82 8.18 21.69
N LEU A 164 -95.52 8.85 20.59
CA LEU A 164 -96.48 9.69 19.86
C LEU A 164 -97.63 8.88 19.27
N ALA A 165 -97.34 7.70 18.73
CA ALA A 165 -98.36 6.80 18.20
C ALA A 165 -99.27 6.26 19.30
N HIS A 166 -98.69 5.92 20.46
CA HIS A 166 -99.46 5.51 21.63
C HIS A 166 -100.39 6.62 22.15
N LEU A 167 -100.01 7.89 21.98
CA LEU A 167 -100.85 9.06 22.30
C LEU A 167 -101.90 9.38 21.21
N GLY A 168 -101.98 8.58 20.13
CA GLY A 168 -102.90 8.77 19.01
C GLY A 168 -102.56 9.94 18.09
N LYS A 169 -101.37 10.53 18.24
CA LYS A 169 -100.92 11.69 17.43
C LYS A 169 -100.27 11.28 16.12
N SER A 170 -99.88 10.02 15.96
CA SER A 170 -99.26 9.46 14.76
C SER A 170 -99.56 7.97 14.62
N ASN A 171 -99.18 7.37 13.48
CA ASN A 171 -99.22 5.91 13.32
C ASN A 171 -97.97 5.26 13.94
N TYR A 172 -98.09 3.97 14.31
CA TYR A 172 -96.95 3.21 14.84
C TYR A 172 -95.87 3.04 13.76
N PRO A 173 -94.59 3.34 14.07
CA PRO A 173 -93.48 3.12 13.14
C PRO A 173 -93.25 1.62 12.90
N PRO A 174 -92.68 1.23 11.74
CA PRO A 174 -92.30 -0.15 11.45
C PRO A 174 -91.24 -0.64 12.43
N ILE A 175 -91.32 -1.92 12.82
CA ILE A 175 -90.40 -2.54 13.78
C ILE A 175 -88.96 -2.41 13.26
N ARG A 176 -88.08 -1.81 14.06
CA ARG A 176 -86.64 -1.67 13.79
C ARG A 176 -85.84 -2.38 14.87
N THR A 177 -84.85 -3.17 14.46
CA THR A 177 -83.98 -3.91 15.39
C THR A 177 -82.65 -3.18 15.61
N PHE A 178 -82.23 -3.09 16.88
CA PHE A 178 -80.97 -2.44 17.30
C PHE A 178 -79.92 -3.43 17.79
N GLN A 179 -80.22 -4.72 17.76
CA GLN A 179 -79.31 -5.79 18.16
C GLN A 179 -78.69 -6.41 16.91
N ASN A 180 -77.40 -6.74 16.97
CA ASN A 180 -76.66 -7.36 15.87
C ASN A 180 -76.97 -8.87 15.71
N LYS A 181 -78.18 -9.33 16.04
CA LYS A 181 -78.58 -10.74 15.94
C LYS A 181 -79.89 -10.88 15.18
N ILE A 182 -79.89 -11.87 14.28
CA ILE A 182 -81.01 -12.45 13.54
C ILE A 182 -81.53 -11.56 12.38
N ASN A 183 -81.94 -12.27 11.34
CA ASN A 183 -82.29 -11.93 9.96
C ASN A 183 -83.48 -10.97 9.82
N SER A 184 -83.50 -9.90 10.62
CA SER A 184 -84.47 -8.82 10.54
C SER A 184 -84.34 -8.10 9.20
N THR A 185 -85.48 -7.87 8.55
CA THR A 185 -85.56 -7.11 7.28
C THR A 185 -85.31 -5.61 7.48
N ASN A 186 -85.35 -5.11 8.71
CA ASN A 186 -85.17 -3.71 9.05
C ASN A 186 -84.20 -3.56 10.25
N ASN A 187 -82.90 -3.69 9.95
CA ASN A 187 -81.83 -3.63 10.93
C ASN A 187 -80.96 -2.38 10.74
N ILE A 188 -80.65 -1.68 11.84
CA ILE A 188 -79.76 -0.51 11.82
C ILE A 188 -78.36 -0.83 11.31
N TYR A 189 -77.88 -2.06 11.48
CA TYR A 189 -76.58 -2.47 10.98
C TYR A 189 -76.52 -2.61 9.45
N ASP A 190 -77.66 -2.74 8.77
CA ASP A 190 -77.69 -2.70 7.31
C ASP A 190 -77.47 -1.28 6.77
N ASP A 191 -77.85 -0.25 7.53
CA ASP A 191 -77.54 1.15 7.22
C ASP A 191 -76.01 1.38 7.22
N PHE A 192 -75.28 0.78 8.16
CA PHE A 192 -73.81 0.85 8.18
C PHE A 192 -73.17 0.14 6.99
N LYS A 193 -73.73 -1.00 6.55
CA LYS A 193 -73.25 -1.69 5.33
C LYS A 193 -73.51 -0.86 4.07
N ILE A 194 -74.63 -0.13 4.02
CA ILE A 194 -74.94 0.80 2.92
C ILE A 194 -73.96 1.97 2.96
N ALA A 195 -73.69 2.54 4.13
CA ALA A 195 -72.75 3.63 4.33
C ALA A 195 -71.31 3.26 3.93
N GLN A 196 -70.92 1.98 4.03
CA GLN A 196 -69.60 1.51 3.57
C GLN A 196 -69.44 1.47 2.04
N LYS A 197 -70.55 1.48 1.28
CA LYS A 197 -70.48 1.47 -0.19
C LYS A 197 -70.12 2.87 -0.70
N ILE A 198 -69.08 2.93 -1.53
CA ILE A 198 -68.66 4.17 -2.19
C ILE A 198 -69.70 4.53 -3.27
N PRO A 199 -70.25 5.75 -3.30
CA PRO A 199 -71.18 6.16 -4.34
C PRO A 199 -70.43 6.29 -5.68
N LYS A 200 -71.05 5.85 -6.78
CA LYS A 200 -70.45 5.90 -8.13
C LYS A 200 -70.43 7.31 -8.77
N SER A 201 -70.57 8.37 -7.96
CA SER A 201 -70.69 9.74 -8.47
C SER A 201 -69.33 10.30 -8.88
N THR A 202 -69.30 11.05 -9.99
CA THR A 202 -68.09 11.57 -10.63
C THR A 202 -67.47 12.79 -9.93
N HIS A 203 -68.20 13.46 -9.04
CA HIS A 203 -67.76 14.67 -8.32
C HIS A 203 -67.98 14.54 -6.80
N LEU A 204 -67.26 13.63 -6.15
CA LEU A 204 -67.24 13.55 -4.68
C LEU A 204 -65.92 14.11 -4.16
N THR A 205 -66.00 15.11 -3.27
CA THR A 205 -64.84 15.56 -2.50
C THR A 205 -64.71 14.75 -1.21
N ILE A 206 -63.51 14.66 -0.64
CA ILE A 206 -63.26 13.93 0.63
C ILE A 206 -64.17 14.43 1.77
N ARG A 207 -64.60 15.70 1.70
CA ARG A 207 -65.47 16.31 2.72
C ARG A 207 -66.89 15.75 2.70
N ASP A 208 -67.35 15.29 1.53
CA ASP A 208 -68.71 14.80 1.32
C ASP A 208 -68.86 13.30 1.63
N LEU A 209 -67.77 12.64 2.03
CA LEU A 209 -67.74 11.22 2.34
C LEU A 209 -68.07 10.95 3.82
N THR A 210 -68.83 9.87 4.06
CA THR A 210 -69.02 9.31 5.42
C THR A 210 -67.69 8.78 5.97
N TRP A 211 -67.59 8.60 7.29
CA TRP A 211 -66.36 8.09 7.90
C TRP A 211 -65.98 6.69 7.38
N GLU A 212 -66.97 5.83 7.14
CA GLU A 212 -66.80 4.50 6.55
C GLU A 212 -66.27 4.56 5.10
N GLN A 213 -66.70 5.56 4.33
CA GLN A 213 -66.18 5.79 2.97
C GLN A 213 -64.76 6.34 2.99
N LYS A 214 -64.45 7.23 3.93
CA LYS A 214 -63.08 7.77 4.13
C LYS A 214 -62.09 6.66 4.49
N GLU A 215 -62.47 5.72 5.35
CA GLU A 215 -61.64 4.56 5.69
C GLU A 215 -61.31 3.72 4.45
N ARG A 216 -62.32 3.44 3.60
CA ARG A 216 -62.11 2.65 2.40
C ARG A 216 -61.24 3.35 1.37
N VAL A 217 -61.40 4.67 1.20
CA VAL A 217 -60.53 5.47 0.33
C VAL A 217 -59.09 5.47 0.83
N LEU A 218 -58.85 5.64 2.14
CA LEU A 218 -57.51 5.58 2.73
C LEU A 218 -56.88 4.19 2.58
N SER A 219 -57.65 3.12 2.81
CA SER A 219 -57.21 1.74 2.62
C SER A 219 -56.83 1.45 1.16
N ILE A 220 -57.64 1.90 0.20
CA ILE A 220 -57.34 1.76 -1.25
C ILE A 220 -56.12 2.61 -1.62
N LEU A 221 -55.96 3.81 -1.05
CA LEU A 221 -54.81 4.66 -1.31
C LEU A 221 -53.52 4.02 -0.80
N PHE A 222 -53.52 3.48 0.42
CA PHE A 222 -52.39 2.74 0.98
C PHE A 222 -52.04 1.52 0.12
N GLU A 223 -53.04 0.74 -0.29
CA GLU A 223 -52.87 -0.39 -1.18
C GLU A 223 -52.28 0.05 -2.54
N LYS A 224 -52.81 1.11 -3.15
CA LYS A 224 -52.33 1.65 -4.44
C LYS A 224 -50.90 2.18 -4.35
N MET A 225 -50.54 2.82 -3.25
CA MET A 225 -49.18 3.29 -2.98
C MET A 225 -48.19 2.12 -2.81
N ASN A 226 -48.65 0.97 -2.33
CA ASN A 226 -47.82 -0.23 -2.22
C ASN A 226 -47.75 -1.03 -3.53
N GLN A 227 -48.85 -1.10 -4.28
CA GLN A 227 -48.91 -1.81 -5.57
C GLN A 227 -48.15 -1.11 -6.70
N SER A 228 -48.15 0.23 -6.73
CA SER A 228 -47.41 1.01 -7.74
C SER A 228 -45.89 0.74 -7.69
N LYS A 229 -45.34 0.45 -6.51
CA LYS A 229 -43.94 0.07 -6.29
C LYS A 229 -43.60 -1.29 -6.92
N MET A 230 -44.48 -2.28 -6.81
CA MET A 230 -44.29 -3.61 -7.39
C MET A 230 -44.27 -3.58 -8.93
N LYS A 231 -45.14 -2.77 -9.54
CA LYS A 231 -45.22 -2.61 -11.01
C LYS A 231 -43.99 -1.92 -11.59
N LEU A 232 -43.42 -0.92 -10.90
CA LEU A 232 -42.20 -0.25 -11.33
C LEU A 232 -40.98 -1.17 -11.23
N ASN A 233 -40.85 -1.94 -10.13
CA ASN A 233 -39.76 -2.90 -9.97
C ASN A 233 -39.78 -4.01 -11.03
N ASN A 234 -40.97 -4.51 -11.40
CA ASN A 234 -41.09 -5.49 -12.48
C ASN A 234 -40.73 -4.92 -13.85
N LYS A 235 -41.06 -3.64 -14.11
CA LYS A 235 -40.70 -2.96 -15.36
C LYS A 235 -39.18 -2.73 -15.48
N ILE A 236 -38.54 -2.27 -14.41
CA ILE A 236 -37.08 -2.09 -14.36
C ILE A 236 -36.34 -3.43 -14.52
N ASN A 237 -36.84 -4.51 -13.92
CA ASN A 237 -36.27 -5.85 -14.08
C ASN A 237 -36.45 -6.39 -15.51
N SER A 238 -37.56 -6.07 -16.18
CA SER A 238 -37.77 -6.41 -17.61
C SER A 238 -36.92 -5.58 -18.57
N GLU A 239 -36.61 -4.32 -18.24
CA GLU A 239 -35.74 -3.45 -19.06
C GLU A 239 -34.26 -3.79 -18.87
N LYS A 240 -33.85 -4.26 -17.68
CA LYS A 240 -32.52 -4.83 -17.43
C LYS A 240 -32.30 -6.16 -18.16
N SER A 241 -33.35 -6.98 -18.34
CA SER A 241 -33.25 -8.19 -19.18
C SER A 241 -33.30 -7.89 -20.68
N SER A 242 -33.72 -6.69 -21.09
CA SER A 242 -33.73 -6.24 -22.49
C SER A 242 -32.55 -5.30 -22.79
N GLY A 243 -31.37 -5.52 -22.23
CA GLY A 243 -30.09 -5.02 -22.76
C GLY A 243 -29.95 -3.52 -23.06
N LYS A 244 -30.81 -2.64 -22.56
CA LYS A 244 -30.69 -1.19 -22.75
C LYS A 244 -29.90 -0.62 -21.58
N ASN A 245 -28.59 -0.83 -21.65
CA ASN A 245 -27.63 -0.04 -20.88
C ASN A 245 -27.81 1.43 -21.29
N ILE A 246 -28.36 2.24 -20.39
CA ILE A 246 -28.23 3.68 -20.47
C ILE A 246 -26.77 3.97 -20.11
N PHE A 247 -25.92 3.96 -21.12
CA PHE A 247 -24.58 4.54 -21.06
C PHE A 247 -24.74 6.03 -20.82
N LEU A 248 -24.50 6.47 -19.59
CA LEU A 248 -24.03 7.83 -19.37
C LEU A 248 -22.55 7.83 -19.77
N ASN A 249 -22.29 8.39 -20.94
CA ASN A 249 -20.96 8.65 -21.46
C ASN A 249 -20.13 9.36 -20.38
N ASN A 250 -19.10 8.68 -19.89
CA ASN A 250 -17.85 9.32 -19.50
C ASN A 250 -16.73 8.39 -19.96
N GLU A 251 -16.06 8.86 -21.00
CA GLU A 251 -14.99 8.21 -21.73
C GLU A 251 -13.71 8.28 -20.88
N TYR A 252 -13.42 7.22 -20.14
CA TYR A 252 -12.05 6.85 -19.77
C TYR A 252 -11.97 5.32 -19.80
N GLY A 253 -11.09 4.81 -20.65
CA GLY A 253 -10.93 3.39 -20.93
C GLY A 253 -10.63 2.58 -19.66
N ILE A 254 -11.51 1.63 -19.37
CA ILE A 254 -11.23 0.55 -18.42
C ILE A 254 -11.08 -0.71 -19.26
N ASN A 255 -9.82 -1.10 -19.47
CA ASN A 255 -9.51 -2.46 -19.89
C ASN A 255 -9.86 -3.41 -18.74
N GLN A 256 -10.56 -4.47 -19.11
CA GLN A 256 -11.03 -5.55 -18.26
C GLN A 256 -9.88 -6.13 -17.41
N LEU A 257 -10.04 -6.07 -16.09
CA LEU A 257 -9.33 -6.94 -15.15
C LEU A 257 -10.39 -7.81 -14.48
N ASN A 258 -10.32 -9.10 -14.79
CA ASN A 258 -11.17 -10.14 -14.29
C ASN A 258 -11.09 -10.26 -12.76
N GLU A 259 -12.26 -10.56 -12.19
CA GLU A 259 -12.55 -11.15 -10.88
C GLU A 259 -11.37 -11.41 -9.93
N MET A 260 -11.33 -10.65 -8.82
CA MET A 260 -10.81 -11.15 -7.55
C MET A 260 -11.84 -10.95 -6.45
N ASP A 261 -12.17 -12.07 -5.81
CA ASP A 261 -13.22 -12.33 -4.82
C ASP A 261 -13.07 -11.44 -3.56
N PRO A 262 -14.13 -10.78 -3.04
CA PRO A 262 -14.01 -9.74 -2.00
C PRO A 262 -13.86 -10.27 -0.55
N LYS A 263 -13.14 -11.39 -0.34
CA LYS A 263 -13.00 -12.00 1.00
C LYS A 263 -11.60 -12.03 1.61
N SER A 264 -10.58 -11.39 1.02
CA SER A 264 -9.19 -11.53 1.48
C SER A 264 -8.62 -10.39 2.32
N ILE A 265 -9.36 -9.34 2.68
CA ILE A 265 -8.81 -8.27 3.53
C ILE A 265 -9.65 -8.13 4.80
N LEU A 266 -9.45 -9.07 5.71
CA LEU A 266 -9.69 -8.87 7.13
C LEU A 266 -8.40 -9.23 7.88
N TYR A 267 -8.08 -8.39 8.88
CA TYR A 267 -6.95 -8.45 9.80
C TYR A 267 -5.58 -8.02 9.26
N THR A 268 -5.17 -6.77 9.57
CA THR A 268 -4.21 -6.55 10.67
C THR A 268 -4.27 -5.09 11.17
N SER A 269 -4.61 -4.96 12.46
CA SER A 269 -4.10 -4.01 13.45
C SER A 269 -3.47 -2.69 12.99
N MET A 270 -4.13 -1.57 13.29
CA MET A 270 -3.46 -0.31 13.65
C MET A 270 -4.01 0.11 15.02
N ASN A 271 -3.20 -0.16 16.04
CA ASN A 271 -3.26 0.52 17.33
C ASN A 271 -2.81 1.97 17.12
N ASP A 272 -3.61 2.89 17.63
CA ASP A 272 -3.29 4.13 18.33
C ASP A 272 -1.97 4.85 18.00
N HIS A 273 -2.11 6.05 17.45
CA HIS A 273 -1.37 7.20 17.96
C HIS A 273 -2.20 8.48 17.80
N GLU A 274 -2.82 8.90 18.92
CA GLU A 274 -3.19 10.29 19.14
C GLU A 274 -1.91 11.13 19.24
N SER A 275 -1.85 12.24 18.50
CA SER A 275 -1.26 13.48 19.01
C SER A 275 -1.76 14.70 18.21
N ASN A 276 -2.68 15.41 18.85
CA ASN A 276 -2.59 16.84 19.13
C ASN A 276 -2.27 17.80 17.96
N ARG A 277 -3.31 18.44 17.41
CA ARG A 277 -3.21 19.69 16.63
C ARG A 277 -3.49 20.90 17.52
N GLY A 278 -2.45 21.69 17.76
CA GLY A 278 -2.47 23.14 17.94
C GLY A 278 -1.18 23.65 17.31
N GLY A 279 -1.04 24.82 16.69
CA GLY A 279 -1.88 25.99 16.48
C GLY A 279 -0.94 27.04 15.85
N GLN A 280 -1.51 27.88 14.98
CA GLN A 280 -1.07 29.24 14.62
C GLN A 280 0.32 29.50 13.98
N ASP A 281 0.25 30.25 12.87
CA ASP A 281 0.87 31.58 12.67
C ASP A 281 1.88 31.74 11.51
N LYS A 282 1.50 32.69 10.64
CA LYS A 282 2.27 33.68 9.85
C LYS A 282 3.41 33.27 8.90
N GLY A 283 3.36 33.91 7.74
CA GLY A 283 4.56 34.30 6.98
C GLY A 283 4.34 34.39 5.48
N GLU A 284 3.73 35.48 5.01
CA GLU A 284 3.93 35.98 3.65
C GLU A 284 5.40 36.31 3.44
N MET A 285 6.00 35.81 2.37
CA MET A 285 7.08 36.49 1.65
C MET A 285 6.98 36.17 0.16
N ASP A 286 7.04 37.25 -0.61
CA ASP A 286 7.12 37.32 -2.05
C ASP A 286 8.32 36.54 -2.60
N ASP A 287 8.20 36.02 -3.82
CA ASP A 287 9.30 36.13 -4.76
C ASP A 287 8.84 36.08 -6.22
N ASN A 288 9.34 37.09 -6.95
CA ASN A 288 9.28 37.26 -8.38
C ASN A 288 9.84 36.05 -9.13
N ASN A 289 9.22 35.63 -10.23
CA ASN A 289 10.04 35.25 -11.38
C ASN A 289 9.34 35.47 -12.74
N ASN A 290 9.98 36.35 -13.51
CA ASN A 290 9.86 36.49 -14.95
C ASN A 290 10.20 35.16 -15.64
N ASN A 291 9.44 34.77 -16.66
CA ASN A 291 10.05 34.11 -17.81
C ASN A 291 9.19 34.28 -19.08
N ASN A 292 9.69 35.15 -19.95
CA ASN A 292 9.36 35.23 -21.36
C ASN A 292 9.83 33.95 -22.07
N ASN A 293 8.92 33.21 -22.70
CA ASN A 293 9.27 32.22 -23.72
C ASN A 293 8.81 32.73 -25.09
N ASN A 294 9.80 33.14 -25.88
CA ASN A 294 9.69 33.50 -27.28
C ASN A 294 10.02 32.26 -28.11
N THR A 295 9.01 31.56 -28.62
CA THR A 295 9.20 30.37 -29.47
C THR A 295 9.30 30.81 -30.93
N ASN A 296 10.53 30.86 -31.45
CA ASN A 296 10.79 31.01 -32.87
C ASN A 296 10.51 29.70 -33.61
N ASN A 297 9.53 29.82 -34.50
CA ASN A 297 9.15 28.90 -35.54
C ASN A 297 10.19 28.93 -36.67
N SER A 298 10.73 27.78 -37.09
CA SER A 298 11.27 27.65 -38.44
C SER A 298 11.27 26.20 -38.92
N ASN A 299 10.50 25.99 -39.97
CA ASN A 299 10.42 24.81 -40.82
C ASN A 299 11.79 24.37 -41.37
N ASN A 300 11.93 23.06 -41.60
CA ASN A 300 12.48 22.61 -42.89
C ASN A 300 11.95 21.22 -43.27
N ASN A 301 11.40 21.15 -44.48
CA ASN A 301 10.97 19.94 -45.19
C ASN A 301 12.21 19.16 -45.68
N ASN A 302 12.17 17.83 -45.73
CA ASN A 302 11.93 17.09 -46.99
C ASN A 302 12.13 15.57 -46.90
N SER A 303 11.19 14.86 -47.54
CA SER A 303 11.38 13.74 -48.47
C SER A 303 11.38 12.28 -47.97
N ASN A 304 10.35 11.58 -48.48
CA ASN A 304 10.29 10.21 -49.03
C ASN A 304 10.81 9.00 -48.24
N GLY A 305 9.92 8.03 -48.08
CA GLY A 305 10.21 6.65 -48.52
C GLY A 305 9.79 5.52 -47.59
N ASN A 306 8.83 4.72 -48.08
CA ASN A 306 8.67 3.28 -47.87
C ASN A 306 8.14 2.71 -46.53
N ASN A 307 6.89 2.25 -46.61
CA ASN A 307 6.34 0.94 -46.26
C ASN A 307 7.04 0.03 -45.22
N ASN A 308 6.18 -0.45 -44.29
CA ASN A 308 6.16 -1.74 -43.59
C ASN A 308 7.39 -2.15 -42.76
N ASP A 309 7.17 -2.32 -41.44
CA ASP A 309 7.53 -3.56 -40.71
C ASP A 309 7.11 -3.43 -39.23
N ASN A 310 5.90 -3.89 -38.91
CA ASN A 310 5.31 -3.81 -37.56
C ASN A 310 5.26 -5.20 -36.88
N SER A 311 6.36 -5.95 -36.92
CA SER A 311 6.41 -7.32 -36.38
C SER A 311 7.69 -7.69 -35.60
N ASN A 312 8.59 -6.75 -35.31
CA ASN A 312 9.89 -7.07 -34.65
C ASN A 312 10.03 -6.56 -33.20
N GLU A 313 9.08 -5.79 -32.67
CA GLU A 313 9.14 -5.26 -31.29
C GLU A 313 8.61 -6.22 -30.21
N GLU A 314 7.75 -7.19 -30.57
CA GLU A 314 7.25 -8.17 -29.59
C GLU A 314 8.29 -9.25 -29.26
N ASP A 315 9.09 -9.70 -30.24
CA ASP A 315 10.11 -10.73 -30.03
C ASP A 315 11.32 -10.20 -29.25
N SER A 316 11.70 -8.94 -29.46
CA SER A 316 12.81 -8.31 -28.74
C SER A 316 12.49 -8.10 -27.25
N ASN A 317 11.25 -7.73 -26.92
CA ASN A 317 10.80 -7.65 -25.52
C ASN A 317 10.70 -9.01 -24.84
N LYS A 318 10.26 -10.06 -25.56
CA LYS A 318 10.21 -11.43 -25.04
C LYS A 318 11.60 -12.02 -24.77
N ILE A 319 12.59 -11.69 -25.61
CA ILE A 319 13.99 -12.11 -25.43
C ILE A 319 14.63 -11.41 -24.22
N VAL A 320 14.32 -10.13 -23.99
CA VAL A 320 14.82 -9.37 -22.82
C VAL A 320 14.23 -9.90 -21.51
N MET A 321 12.92 -10.17 -21.49
CA MET A 321 12.25 -10.75 -20.32
C MET A 321 12.82 -12.14 -19.98
N ASN A 322 13.01 -13.02 -20.97
CA ASN A 322 13.61 -14.35 -20.76
C ASN A 322 15.05 -14.29 -20.21
N LYS A 323 15.87 -13.32 -20.66
CA LYS A 323 17.23 -13.14 -20.13
C LYS A 323 17.22 -12.64 -18.69
N SER A 324 16.28 -11.76 -18.33
CA SER A 324 16.13 -11.27 -16.96
C SER A 324 15.71 -12.39 -16.00
N GLU A 325 14.78 -13.25 -16.43
CA GLU A 325 14.33 -14.42 -15.66
C GLU A 325 15.48 -15.43 -15.46
N GLU A 326 16.30 -15.67 -16.49
CA GLU A 326 17.44 -16.57 -16.40
C GLU A 326 18.54 -16.05 -15.45
N LEU A 327 18.76 -14.74 -15.41
CA LEU A 327 19.68 -14.09 -14.46
C LEU A 327 19.18 -14.21 -13.02
N THR A 328 17.89 -13.99 -12.76
CA THR A 328 17.30 -14.20 -11.43
C THR A 328 17.39 -15.65 -10.97
N LYS A 329 17.19 -16.61 -11.88
CA LYS A 329 17.33 -18.04 -11.57
C LYS A 329 18.78 -18.42 -11.24
N LYS A 330 19.75 -17.90 -12.00
CA LYS A 330 21.19 -18.10 -11.71
C LYS A 330 21.63 -17.49 -10.38
N LEU A 331 21.11 -16.32 -10.02
CA LEU A 331 21.37 -15.69 -8.72
C LEU A 331 20.79 -16.53 -7.57
N TYR A 332 19.57 -17.03 -7.73
CA TYR A 332 18.92 -17.89 -6.73
C TYR A 332 19.68 -19.22 -6.53
N GLU A 333 20.10 -19.87 -7.62
CA GLU A 333 20.92 -21.09 -7.54
C GLU A 333 22.27 -20.85 -6.87
N LYS A 334 22.92 -19.69 -7.12
CA LYS A 334 24.19 -19.33 -6.48
C LYS A 334 24.03 -19.08 -4.99
N LEU A 335 22.94 -18.44 -4.56
CA LEU A 335 22.60 -18.25 -3.15
C LEU A 335 22.35 -19.57 -2.42
N ILE A 336 21.63 -20.51 -3.06
CA ILE A 336 21.40 -21.85 -2.49
C ILE A 336 22.73 -22.60 -2.34
N LYS A 337 23.60 -22.57 -3.36
CA LYS A 337 24.93 -23.19 -3.28
C LYS A 337 25.77 -22.59 -2.15
N PHE A 338 25.72 -21.28 -1.96
CA PHE A 338 26.44 -20.60 -0.88
C PHE A 338 25.87 -20.96 0.51
N SER A 339 24.54 -21.05 0.63
CA SER A 339 23.87 -21.47 1.87
C SER A 339 24.17 -22.92 2.24
N ASN A 340 24.26 -23.82 1.26
CA ASN A 340 24.62 -25.22 1.49
C ASN A 340 26.09 -25.35 1.87
N HIS A 341 27.00 -24.63 1.19
CA HIS A 341 28.41 -24.62 1.52
C HIS A 341 28.69 -24.07 2.94
N LYS A 342 27.85 -23.15 3.44
CA LYS A 342 27.94 -22.63 4.82
C LYS A 342 27.42 -23.62 5.87
N LYS A 343 26.47 -24.50 5.51
CA LYS A 343 26.04 -25.62 6.37
C LYS A 343 27.08 -26.73 6.43
N ASP A 344 27.79 -26.99 5.34
CA ASP A 344 28.83 -28.01 5.29
C ASP A 344 30.10 -27.62 6.09
N GLN A 345 30.46 -26.33 6.12
CA GLN A 345 31.57 -25.82 6.94
C GLN A 345 31.27 -25.86 8.46
N ASN A 346 30.02 -25.63 8.85
CA ASN A 346 29.62 -25.69 10.26
C ASN A 346 29.57 -27.13 10.80
N ASN A 347 29.40 -28.15 9.94
CA ASN A 347 29.45 -29.56 10.33
C ASN A 347 30.88 -30.15 10.36
N LEU A 348 31.88 -29.47 9.79
CA LEU A 348 33.28 -29.93 9.82
C LEU A 348 34.08 -29.39 11.02
N THR A 349 33.55 -28.40 11.75
CA THR A 349 34.29 -27.72 12.83
C THR A 349 34.10 -28.38 14.21
N ASP A 350 33.15 -29.31 14.35
CA ASP A 350 32.82 -29.96 15.65
C ASP A 350 33.52 -31.31 15.91
N GLN A 351 34.59 -31.65 15.17
CA GLN A 351 35.25 -32.97 15.31
C GLN A 351 36.76 -33.01 15.51
N PHE A 352 37.45 -31.87 15.68
CA PHE A 352 38.86 -31.86 16.06
C PHE A 352 39.14 -30.76 17.07
N ASP A 353 38.96 -31.07 18.35
CA ASP A 353 39.71 -30.45 19.45
C ASP A 353 39.56 -31.30 20.71
N ASN A 354 40.40 -32.32 20.82
CA ASN A 354 40.87 -32.86 22.09
C ASN A 354 42.38 -33.08 21.97
N ASP A 355 43.10 -32.63 22.99
CA ASP A 355 44.53 -32.81 23.28
C ASP A 355 45.50 -31.75 22.72
N HIS A 356 45.76 -30.66 23.49
CA HIS A 356 47.00 -30.49 24.28
C HIS A 356 47.10 -29.11 24.96
N GLU A 357 47.55 -29.11 26.22
CA GLU A 357 47.96 -27.94 27.01
C GLU A 357 49.16 -27.18 26.42
N PRO A 358 49.29 -25.86 26.68
CA PRO A 358 50.50 -25.09 26.38
C PRO A 358 51.41 -24.96 27.62
N ASN A 359 52.71 -25.23 27.45
CA ASN A 359 53.74 -24.83 28.41
C ASN A 359 54.53 -23.64 27.89
N GLN A 360 54.47 -22.54 28.66
CA GLN A 360 55.21 -21.29 28.49
C GLN A 360 56.72 -21.48 28.72
N ARG A 361 57.54 -20.58 28.14
CA ARG A 361 58.59 -19.81 28.85
C ARG A 361 59.21 -18.71 27.97
N ASN A 362 58.88 -17.47 28.34
CA ASN A 362 59.77 -16.31 28.61
C ASN A 362 60.71 -15.80 27.50
N ILE A 363 60.85 -14.49 27.24
CA ILE A 363 61.22 -13.40 28.18
C ILE A 363 60.71 -12.03 27.66
N ASP A 364 59.96 -11.34 28.51
CA ASP A 364 59.89 -9.90 28.87
C ASP A 364 60.08 -8.76 27.85
N SER A 365 59.10 -7.83 27.85
CA SER A 365 59.37 -6.41 28.17
C SER A 365 58.08 -5.63 28.51
N ILE A 366 57.88 -5.39 29.80
CA ILE A 366 57.62 -4.08 30.44
C ILE A 366 56.69 -3.10 29.70
N MET A 367 55.44 -2.97 30.16
CA MET A 367 55.03 -1.82 30.99
C MET A 367 53.65 -2.08 31.62
N ASP A 368 53.63 -1.92 32.95
CA ASP A 368 52.50 -2.16 33.84
C ASP A 368 51.33 -1.19 33.65
N ASP A 369 50.15 -1.79 33.75
CA ASP A 369 48.91 -1.23 34.26
C ASP A 369 49.07 -0.64 35.68
N GLN A 370 48.17 0.28 36.03
CA GLN A 370 47.35 0.21 37.25
C GLN A 370 46.33 1.37 37.20
N ILE A 371 45.06 1.14 36.90
CA ILE A 371 44.01 0.62 37.80
C ILE A 371 44.10 1.23 39.20
N ASN A 372 43.13 2.09 39.53
CA ASN A 372 42.42 1.96 40.79
C ASN A 372 40.94 2.34 40.63
N GLN A 373 40.10 1.38 40.98
CA GLN A 373 38.65 1.50 41.06
C GLN A 373 38.26 2.45 42.19
N THR A 374 37.29 3.34 41.97
CA THR A 374 36.31 3.75 42.99
C THR A 374 35.00 4.26 42.34
N LYS A 375 33.91 3.55 42.65
CA LYS A 375 32.51 4.01 42.87
C LYS A 375 31.77 4.90 41.82
N VAL A 376 30.68 4.32 41.29
CA VAL A 376 29.38 4.87 40.75
C VAL A 376 28.92 6.27 41.27
N PRO A 377 28.02 7.06 40.62
CA PRO A 377 27.05 6.71 39.54
C PRO A 377 26.80 7.74 38.39
N TYR A 378 26.02 7.30 37.39
CA TYR A 378 25.48 8.01 36.21
C TYR A 378 24.85 9.39 36.47
N PRO A 379 24.90 10.33 35.49
CA PRO A 379 23.95 11.43 35.39
C PRO A 379 22.80 11.10 34.41
N SER A 380 21.57 11.38 34.84
CA SER A 380 20.39 11.46 33.96
C SER A 380 20.42 12.75 33.12
N PRO A 381 19.85 12.76 31.90
CA PRO A 381 19.66 13.98 31.12
C PRO A 381 18.58 14.89 31.72
N GLN A 382 18.82 16.20 31.66
CA GLN A 382 17.83 17.26 31.92
C GLN A 382 16.88 17.45 30.74
#